data_AF-A0ABC8UKT4-F1
#
_entry.id   AF-A0ABC8UKT4-F1
#
_cell.length_a   1.000
_cell.length_b   1.000
_cell.length_c   1.000
_cell.angle_alpha   90.00
_cell.angle_beta   90.00
_cell.angle_gamma   90.00
#
_symmetry.space_group_name_H-M   'P 1'
#
loop_
_entity.id
_entity.type
_entity.pdbx_description
1 polymer ?
#
loop_
_entity_poly.entity_id
_entity_poly.type
_entity_poly.pdbx_seq_one_letter_code
_entity_poly.pdbx_strand_id
1 'polypeptide(L)'
;VQNQMRNKEGEKKRAYLTLEELRQLSDDTNTYKSIGPCIMDFDDCCQHAKSWGERECWITYLFVLEPKSVLMDEQQQKLKDSETAIASLQLTIVVKLLQALHQFGSLVLRILRDQSEGSLSWLI
;
A
#
# COMPACT_ATOMS: atom_id res chain seq x y z
N VAL A 1 8.96 0.52 9.03
CA VAL A 1 7.54 0.46 9.45
C VAL A 1 6.85 1.83 9.39
N GLN A 2 7.28 2.87 10.12
CA GLN A 2 6.60 4.18 10.12
C GLN A 2 6.40 4.79 8.72
N ASN A 3 7.46 4.88 7.91
CA ASN A 3 7.35 5.38 6.53
C ASN A 3 6.45 4.48 5.64
N GLN A 4 6.52 3.16 5.83
CA GLN A 4 5.69 2.20 5.09
C GLN A 4 4.20 2.34 5.45
N MET A 5 3.88 2.51 6.73
CA MET A 5 2.51 2.76 7.20
C MET A 5 1.96 4.07 6.63
N ARG A 6 2.72 5.17 6.72
CA ARG A 6 2.33 6.46 6.15
C ARG A 6 2.07 6.37 4.65
N ASN A 7 2.91 5.65 3.92
CA ASN A 7 2.73 5.45 2.48
C ASN A 7 1.45 4.66 2.19
N LYS A 8 1.20 3.57 2.92
CA LYS A 8 0.00 2.74 2.76
C LYS A 8 -1.28 3.47 3.18
N GLU A 9 -1.23 4.31 4.19
CA GLU A 9 -2.34 5.21 4.53
C GLU A 9 -2.62 6.21 3.41
N GLY A 10 -1.57 6.71 2.74
CA GLY A 10 -1.72 7.55 1.55
C GLY A 10 -2.38 6.80 0.39
N GLU A 11 -1.96 5.56 0.11
CA GLU A 11 -2.57 4.70 -0.91
C GLU A 11 -4.05 4.42 -0.61
N LYS A 12 -4.37 4.04 0.64
CA LYS A 12 -5.73 3.85 1.13
C LYS A 12 -6.59 5.09 0.90
N LYS A 13 -6.11 6.27 1.28
CA LYS A 13 -6.85 7.53 1.12
C LYS A 13 -7.11 7.86 -0.35
N ARG A 14 -6.12 7.67 -1.23
CA ARG A 14 -6.30 7.88 -2.67
C ARG A 14 -7.35 6.93 -3.25
N ALA A 15 -7.25 5.64 -2.96
CA ALA A 15 -8.23 4.66 -3.43
C ALA A 15 -9.64 4.95 -2.91
N TYR A 16 -9.77 5.34 -1.63
CA TYR A 16 -11.06 5.71 -1.04
C TYR A 16 -11.70 6.93 -1.71
N LEU A 17 -10.92 8.01 -1.90
CA LEU A 17 -11.44 9.23 -2.53
C LEU A 17 -11.87 8.98 -3.97
N THR A 18 -11.06 8.25 -4.75
CA THR A 18 -11.43 7.88 -6.12
C THR A 18 -12.66 6.96 -6.17
N LEU A 19 -12.79 6.01 -5.24
CA LEU A 19 -13.99 5.18 -5.13
C LEU A 19 -15.23 6.02 -4.86
N GLU A 20 -15.13 7.00 -3.96
CA GLU A 20 -16.25 7.88 -3.62
C GLU A 20 -16.63 8.81 -4.78
N GLU A 21 -15.65 9.33 -5.51
CA GLU A 21 -15.88 10.08 -6.75
C GLU A 21 -16.63 9.23 -7.79
N LEU A 22 -16.21 7.98 -8.00
CA LEU A 22 -16.88 7.06 -8.91
C LEU A 22 -18.33 6.79 -8.48
N ARG A 23 -18.60 6.62 -7.18
CA ARG A 23 -19.97 6.36 -6.67
C ARG A 23 -20.95 7.49 -6.98
N GLN A 24 -20.48 8.73 -7.03
CA GLN A 24 -21.33 9.91 -7.30
C GLN A 24 -21.70 10.06 -8.77
N LEU A 25 -20.97 9.39 -9.68
CA LEU A 25 -21.27 9.41 -11.11
C LEU A 25 -22.49 8.56 -11.44
N SER A 26 -23.24 8.94 -12.48
CA SER A 26 -24.28 8.08 -13.07
C SER A 26 -23.66 6.82 -13.68
N ASP A 27 -24.37 5.70 -13.66
CA ASP A 27 -23.91 4.44 -14.26
C ASP A 27 -23.74 4.50 -15.79
N ASP A 28 -24.42 5.44 -16.46
CA ASP A 28 -24.31 5.68 -17.91
C ASP A 28 -23.09 6.56 -18.28
N THR A 29 -22.26 6.92 -17.29
CA THR A 29 -21.13 7.83 -17.51
C THR A 29 -19.94 7.08 -18.08
N ASN A 30 -19.45 7.52 -19.24
CA ASN A 30 -18.21 7.00 -19.83
C ASN A 30 -17.04 7.23 -18.88
N THR A 31 -16.44 6.15 -18.39
CA THR A 31 -15.32 6.23 -17.44
C THR A 31 -14.07 5.65 -18.08
N TYR A 32 -12.96 6.36 -17.95
CA TYR A 32 -11.70 5.98 -18.58
C TYR A 32 -10.65 5.63 -17.53
N LYS A 33 -9.87 4.58 -17.79
CA LYS A 33 -8.72 4.17 -16.99
C LYS A 33 -7.44 4.52 -17.73
N SER A 34 -6.50 5.15 -17.03
CA SER A 34 -5.14 5.32 -17.55
C SER A 34 -4.37 4.00 -17.45
N ILE A 35 -3.80 3.56 -18.58
CA ILE A 35 -2.95 2.35 -18.64
C ILE A 35 -1.47 2.71 -18.42
N GLY A 36 -1.15 4.00 -18.28
CA GLY A 36 0.21 4.50 -18.16
C GLY A 36 0.74 4.99 -19.50
N PRO A 37 2.04 5.30 -19.58
CA PRO A 37 2.60 5.84 -20.79
C PRO A 37 2.71 4.80 -21.90
N CYS A 38 2.37 5.23 -23.12
CA CYS A 38 2.59 4.43 -24.31
C CYS A 38 4.11 4.16 -24.43
N ILE A 39 4.51 2.89 -24.32
CA ILE A 39 5.91 2.45 -24.50
C ILE A 39 6.26 2.32 -26.00
N MET A 40 5.31 2.62 -26.89
CA MET A 40 5.59 2.68 -28.31
C MET A 40 6.70 3.71 -28.54
N ASP A 41 7.77 3.30 -29.23
CA ASP A 41 8.78 4.25 -29.69
C ASP A 41 8.10 5.41 -30.42
N PHE A 42 8.66 6.61 -30.33
CA PHE A 42 8.07 7.84 -30.88
C PHE A 42 7.63 7.66 -32.35
N ASP A 43 8.37 6.83 -33.11
CA ASP A 43 8.09 6.48 -34.50
C ASP A 43 6.83 5.62 -34.68
N ASP A 44 6.55 4.65 -33.80
CA ASP A 44 5.39 3.77 -33.88
C ASP A 44 4.09 4.52 -33.51
N CYS A 45 4.15 5.40 -32.50
CA CYS A 45 3.02 6.24 -32.12
C CYS A 45 2.66 7.24 -33.23
N CYS A 46 3.68 7.83 -33.90
CA CYS A 46 3.49 8.71 -35.04
C CYS A 46 2.95 8.01 -36.29
N GLN A 47 3.34 6.77 -36.56
CA GLN A 47 2.77 5.98 -37.67
C GLN A 47 1.29 5.70 -37.45
N HIS A 48 0.88 5.38 -36.22
CA HIS A 48 -0.52 5.19 -35.88
C HIS A 48 -1.31 6.50 -36.00
N ALA A 49 -0.78 7.62 -35.47
CA ALA A 49 -1.39 8.94 -35.49
C ALA A 49 -1.58 9.51 -36.92
N LYS A 50 -0.68 9.20 -37.86
CA LYS A 50 -0.83 9.58 -39.28
C LYS A 50 -2.09 9.02 -39.94
N SER A 51 -2.60 7.88 -39.48
CA SER A 51 -3.86 7.33 -40.00
C SER A 51 -5.11 8.10 -39.51
N TRP A 52 -4.98 8.90 -38.45
CA TRP A 52 -6.06 9.70 -37.86
C TRP A 52 -6.04 11.18 -38.28
N GLY A 53 -5.11 11.59 -39.16
CA GLY A 53 -5.16 12.89 -39.83
C GLY A 53 -4.79 14.13 -38.99
N GLU A 54 -4.20 13.97 -37.80
CA GLU A 54 -3.78 15.11 -36.97
C GLU A 54 -2.26 15.26 -36.89
N ARG A 55 -1.78 16.51 -36.95
CA ARG A 55 -0.35 16.88 -37.07
C ARG A 55 0.39 17.05 -35.75
N GLU A 56 -0.19 16.72 -34.60
CA GLU A 56 0.49 16.83 -33.30
C GLU A 56 0.15 15.64 -32.39
N CYS A 57 1.12 14.75 -32.20
CA CYS A 57 0.99 13.57 -31.34
C CYS A 57 1.47 13.90 -29.92
N TRP A 58 0.56 14.34 -29.06
CA TRP A 58 0.83 14.67 -27.65
C TRP A 58 0.11 13.72 -26.68
N ILE A 59 0.28 12.41 -26.81
CA ILE A 59 -0.35 11.48 -25.85
C ILE A 59 0.72 10.63 -25.18
N THR A 60 1.26 11.19 -24.09
CA THR A 60 2.13 10.48 -23.15
C THR A 60 1.37 9.44 -22.33
N TYR A 61 0.03 9.38 -22.34
CA TYR A 61 -0.77 8.44 -21.54
C TYR A 61 -1.97 7.86 -22.31
N LEU A 62 -2.07 6.53 -22.34
CA LEU A 62 -3.22 5.83 -22.93
C LEU A 62 -4.38 5.78 -21.93
N PHE A 63 -5.57 6.18 -22.37
CA PHE A 63 -6.82 6.05 -21.64
C PHE A 63 -7.73 5.05 -22.36
N VAL A 64 -8.24 4.05 -21.63
CA VAL A 64 -9.14 3.02 -22.14
C VAL A 64 -10.51 3.15 -21.47
N LEU A 65 -11.56 3.07 -22.28
CA LEU A 65 -12.94 3.07 -21.80
C LEU A 65 -13.20 1.77 -21.05
N GLU A 66 -13.59 1.89 -19.79
CA GLU A 66 -13.88 0.75 -18.91
C GLU A 66 -15.25 0.97 -18.25
N PRO A 67 -16.05 -0.08 -18.06
CA PRO A 67 -17.30 0.06 -17.33
C PRO A 67 -17.01 0.48 -15.89
N LYS A 68 -17.83 1.41 -15.39
CA LYS A 68 -17.71 1.98 -14.04
C LYS A 68 -17.61 0.90 -12.95
N SER A 69 -18.37 -0.19 -13.06
CA SER A 69 -18.35 -1.31 -12.11
C SER A 69 -16.96 -1.94 -11.96
N VAL A 70 -16.24 -2.15 -13.07
CA VAL A 70 -14.88 -2.71 -13.05
C VAL A 70 -13.92 -1.77 -12.31
N LEU A 71 -14.03 -0.46 -12.54
CA LEU A 71 -13.19 0.53 -11.86
C LEU A 71 -13.51 0.64 -10.37
N MET A 72 -14.79 0.55 -10.01
CA MET A 72 -15.25 0.48 -8.63
C MET A 72 -14.65 -0.73 -7.90
N ASP A 73 -14.73 -1.92 -8.51
CA ASP A 73 -14.18 -3.15 -7.93
C ASP A 73 -12.65 -3.06 -7.76
N GLU A 74 -11.95 -2.48 -8.74
CA GLU A 74 -10.51 -2.25 -8.64
C GLU A 74 -10.13 -1.31 -7.48
N GLN A 75 -10.83 -0.18 -7.31
CA GLN A 75 -10.55 0.75 -6.21
C GLN A 75 -10.91 0.13 -4.86
N GLN A 76 -12.00 -0.63 -4.79
CA GLN A 76 -12.41 -1.36 -3.60
C GLN A 76 -11.38 -2.42 -3.20
N GLN A 77 -10.78 -3.12 -4.16
CA GLN A 77 -9.71 -4.07 -3.90
C GLN A 77 -8.44 -3.38 -3.42
N LYS A 78 -8.01 -2.30 -4.09
CA LYS A 78 -6.84 -1.49 -3.67
C LYS A 78 -6.98 -0.96 -2.24
N LEU A 79 -8.20 -0.57 -1.86
CA LEU A 79 -8.52 -0.16 -0.51
C LEU A 79 -8.31 -1.31 0.49
N LYS A 80 -8.91 -2.47 0.24
CA LYS A 80 -8.81 -3.67 1.10
C LYS A 80 -7.37 -4.16 1.26
N ASP A 81 -6.61 -4.17 0.17
CA ASP A 81 -5.20 -4.56 0.18
C ASP A 81 -4.36 -3.61 1.05
N SER A 82 -4.64 -2.30 0.95
CA SER A 82 -3.97 -1.29 1.77
C SER A 82 -4.33 -1.43 3.26
N GLU A 83 -5.58 -1.71 3.59
CA GLU A 83 -6.01 -1.95 4.99
C GLU A 83 -5.35 -3.19 5.59
N THR A 84 -5.31 -4.28 4.82
CA THR A 84 -4.66 -5.53 5.22
C THR A 84 -3.16 -5.34 5.44
N ALA A 85 -2.49 -4.58 4.57
CA ALA A 85 -1.09 -4.25 4.71
C ALA A 85 -0.81 -3.38 5.95
N ILE A 86 -1.66 -2.39 6.24
CA ILE A 86 -1.53 -1.56 7.44
C ILE A 86 -1.70 -2.42 8.70
N ALA A 87 -2.73 -3.27 8.77
CA ALA A 87 -2.95 -4.17 9.89
C ALA A 87 -1.74 -5.09 10.13
N SER A 88 -1.15 -5.61 9.05
CA SER A 88 0.06 -6.45 9.12
C SER A 88 1.29 -5.68 9.65
N LEU A 89 1.46 -4.43 9.22
CA LEU A 89 2.54 -3.56 9.71
C LEU A 89 2.36 -3.19 11.19
N GLN A 90 1.12 -2.93 11.62
CA GLN A 90 0.78 -2.68 13.02
C GLN A 90 1.05 -3.93 13.87
N LEU A 91 0.63 -5.10 13.41
CA LEU A 91 0.90 -6.38 14.09
C LEU A 91 2.39 -6.60 14.29
N THR A 92 3.20 -6.26 13.28
CA THR A 92 4.67 -6.36 13.38
C THR A 92 5.23 -5.52 14.53
N ILE A 93 4.67 -4.34 14.79
CA ILE A 93 5.08 -3.49 15.93
C ILE A 93 4.71 -4.17 17.24
N VAL A 94 3.47 -4.66 17.37
CA VAL A 94 2.99 -5.34 18.58
C VAL A 94 3.84 -6.58 18.88
N VAL A 95 4.13 -7.41 17.88
CA VAL A 95 4.98 -8.60 18.02
C VAL A 95 6.38 -8.22 18.50
N LYS A 96 6.99 -7.15 17.96
CA LYS A 96 8.30 -6.67 18.42
C LYS A 96 8.28 -6.20 19.88
N LEU A 97 7.22 -5.52 20.31
CA LEU A 97 7.07 -5.07 21.70
C LEU A 97 6.91 -6.25 22.65
N LEU A 98 6.09 -7.24 22.29
CA LEU A 98 5.93 -8.47 23.07
C LEU A 98 7.26 -9.23 23.20
N GLN A 99 8.01 -9.34 22.10
CA GLN A 99 9.32 -9.97 22.11
C GLN A 99 10.29 -9.21 23.03
N ALA A 100 10.30 -7.87 22.99
CA ALA A 100 11.13 -7.07 23.89
C ALA A 100 10.77 -7.30 25.36
N LEU A 101 9.47 -7.28 25.70
CA LEU A 101 8.99 -7.55 27.07
C LEU A 101 9.41 -8.95 27.55
N HIS A 102 9.31 -9.96 26.69
CA HIS A 102 9.78 -11.30 27.00
C HIS A 102 11.29 -11.35 27.30
N GLN A 103 12.10 -10.65 26.50
CA GLN A 103 13.55 -10.56 26.73
C GLN A 103 13.88 -9.84 28.05
N PHE A 104 13.20 -8.74 28.36
CA PHE A 104 13.38 -8.03 29.63
C PHE A 104 12.99 -8.89 30.83
N GLY A 105 11.84 -9.59 30.77
CA GLY A 105 11.41 -10.50 31.82
C GLY A 105 12.41 -11.62 32.07
N SER A 106 12.93 -12.24 31.01
CA SER A 106 13.98 -13.27 31.13
C SER A 106 15.26 -12.71 31.76
N LEU A 107 15.64 -11.48 31.45
CA LEU A 107 16.84 -10.84 32.03
C LEU A 107 16.65 -10.58 33.52
N VAL A 108 15.50 -10.05 33.93
CA VAL A 108 15.17 -9.80 35.34
C VAL A 108 15.19 -11.10 36.13
N LEU A 109 14.58 -12.18 35.60
CA LEU A 109 14.60 -13.49 36.25
C LEU A 109 16.02 -14.05 36.42
N ARG A 110 16.93 -13.82 35.45
CA ARG A 110 18.33 -14.20 35.57
C ARG A 110 19.04 -13.40 36.67
N ILE A 111 18.85 -12.08 36.71
CA ILE A 111 19.45 -11.22 37.74
C ILE A 111 18.97 -11.60 39.14
N LEU A 112 17.66 -11.85 39.30
CA LEU A 112 17.09 -12.27 40.58
C LEU A 112 17.64 -13.63 41.03
N ARG A 113 17.86 -14.56 40.10
CA ARG A 113 18.50 -15.85 40.38
C ARG A 113 19.95 -15.68 40.83
N ASP A 114 20.73 -14.89 40.10
CA ASP A 114 22.15 -14.64 40.44
C ASP A 114 22.31 -13.97 41.81
N GLN A 115 21.39 -13.07 42.20
CA GLN A 115 21.38 -12.47 43.54
C GLN A 115 21.05 -13.49 44.64
N SER A 116 20.13 -14.42 44.38
CA SER A 116 19.80 -15.50 45.31
C SER A 116 20.98 -16.46 45.50
N GLU A 117 21.67 -16.82 44.42
CA GLU A 117 22.82 -17.73 44.47
C GLU A 117 24.04 -17.05 45.09
N GLY A 118 24.30 -15.78 44.76
CA GLY A 118 25.36 -14.97 45.35
C GLY A 118 25.18 -14.72 46.85
N SER A 119 23.94 -14.58 47.33
CA SER A 119 23.65 -14.44 48.77
C SER A 119 23.89 -15.73 49.56
N LEU A 120 23.74 -16.90 48.94
CA LEU A 120 24.03 -18.19 49.58
C LEU A 120 25.54 -18.47 49.67
N SER A 121 26.34 -17.90 48.78
CA SER A 121 27.80 -18.06 48.76
C SER A 121 28.53 -17.39 49.94
N TRP A 122 27.91 -16.45 50.66
CA TRP A 122 28.49 -15.81 51.85
C TRP A 122 28.06 -16.47 53.18
N LEU A 123 27.17 -17.46 53.11
CA LEU A 123 26.57 -18.15 54.28
C LEU A 123 27.16 -19.55 54.52
N ILE A 124 28.18 -19.94 53.75
CA ILE A 124 29.00 -21.15 53.90
C ILE A 124 30.44 -20.71 54.15
#